data_AF-A0A3C1MU42-F1
#
_entry.id   AF-A0A3C1MU42-F1
#
_cell.length_a   1.000
_cell.length_b   1.000
_cell.length_c   1.000
_cell.angle_alpha   90.00
_cell.angle_beta   90.00
_cell.angle_gamma   90.00
#
_symmetry.space_group_name_H-M   'P 1'
#
loop_
_entity.id
_entity.type
_entity.pdbx_description
1 polymer ?
#
loop_
_entity_poly.entity_id
_entity_poly.type
_entity_poly.pdbx_seq_one_letter_code
_entity_poly.pdbx_strand_id
1 'polypeptide(L)'
;MAYKRKARIVFFCASHPTPAILAAHYANTLGSDWMEARAAVLPGMAGEVPVLDDTALAWADLLVTLDAAALAARPPLRAGLQHRYYPFEPIPDVADKEAWRELAARIQQRVEGMIGGMRLLQKAAHASDGL
;
A
#
# COMPACT_ATOMS: atom_id res chain seq x y z
N MET A 1 25.13 8.31 -9.54
CA MET A 1 24.92 7.85 -8.15
C MET A 1 23.70 6.95 -8.14
N ALA A 2 23.86 5.71 -7.71
CA ALA A 2 22.86 4.65 -7.87
C ALA A 2 21.63 4.93 -7.00
N TYR A 3 20.45 4.98 -7.64
CA TYR A 3 19.18 5.12 -6.93
C TYR A 3 19.00 3.92 -6.00
N LYS A 4 18.79 4.19 -4.70
CA LYS A 4 18.37 3.22 -3.69
C LYS A 4 17.17 2.45 -4.25
N ARG A 5 17.18 1.11 -4.13
CA ARG A 5 16.12 0.23 -4.66
C ARG A 5 14.71 0.78 -4.36
N LYS A 6 13.77 0.61 -5.29
CA LYS A 6 12.36 0.99 -5.08
C LYS A 6 11.82 0.33 -3.82
N ALA A 7 11.02 1.07 -3.04
CA ALA A 7 10.34 0.53 -1.88
C ALA A 7 9.29 -0.48 -2.32
N ARG A 8 9.33 -1.69 -1.75
CA ARG A 8 8.38 -2.76 -2.08
C ARG A 8 7.23 -2.77 -1.09
N ILE A 9 6.01 -2.56 -1.58
CA ILE A 9 4.84 -2.33 -0.73
C ILE A 9 3.77 -3.37 -1.03
N VAL A 10 3.21 -3.99 0.01
CA VAL A 10 2.03 -4.83 -0.10
C VAL A 10 0.85 -4.13 0.59
N PHE A 11 -0.19 -3.82 -0.18
CA PHE A 11 -1.47 -3.35 0.33
C PHE A 11 -2.38 -4.55 0.61
N PHE A 12 -2.83 -4.69 1.85
CA PHE A 12 -3.54 -5.86 2.35
C PHE A 12 -4.94 -5.48 2.85
N CYS A 13 -5.96 -6.12 2.26
CA CYS A 13 -7.37 -5.98 2.62
C CYS A 13 -7.97 -7.33 3.01
N ALA A 14 -8.95 -7.31 3.90
CA ALA A 14 -9.69 -8.47 4.34
C ALA A 14 -11.21 -8.32 4.18
N SER A 15 -11.71 -7.08 4.04
CA SER A 15 -13.16 -6.83 3.91
C SER A 15 -13.60 -6.63 2.46
N HIS A 16 -12.78 -6.02 1.62
CA HIS A 16 -13.08 -5.80 0.20
C HIS A 16 -11.79 -5.67 -0.63
N PRO A 17 -11.69 -6.26 -1.84
CA PRO A 17 -10.44 -6.23 -2.61
C PRO A 17 -10.12 -4.86 -3.21
N THR A 18 -11.14 -4.06 -3.56
CA THR A 18 -10.96 -2.80 -4.31
C THR A 18 -10.00 -1.79 -3.68
N PRO A 19 -10.02 -1.50 -2.36
CA PRO A 19 -9.06 -0.54 -1.79
C PRO A 19 -7.60 -0.95 -2.00
N ALA A 20 -7.28 -2.24 -1.86
CA ALA A 20 -5.93 -2.75 -2.11
C ALA A 20 -5.55 -2.65 -3.59
N ILE A 21 -6.48 -2.97 -4.50
CA ILE A 21 -6.27 -2.82 -5.95
C ILE A 21 -5.99 -1.35 -6.32
N LEU A 22 -6.83 -0.43 -5.86
CA LEU A 22 -6.69 1.00 -6.15
C LEU A 22 -5.40 1.57 -5.57
N ALA A 23 -5.05 1.22 -4.32
CA ALA A 23 -3.81 1.67 -3.70
C ALA A 23 -2.58 1.18 -4.47
N ALA A 24 -2.56 -0.10 -4.86
CA ALA A 24 -1.48 -0.66 -5.68
C ALA A 24 -1.41 -0.01 -7.07
N HIS A 25 -2.56 0.23 -7.70
CA HIS A 25 -2.64 0.92 -8.99
C HIS A 25 -2.05 2.33 -8.90
N TYR A 26 -2.53 3.18 -7.99
CA TYR A 26 -2.00 4.54 -7.84
C TYR A 26 -0.52 4.56 -7.47
N ALA A 27 -0.07 3.64 -6.61
CA ALA A 27 1.33 3.54 -6.22
C ALA A 27 2.24 3.24 -7.43
N ASN A 28 1.83 2.29 -8.28
CA ASN A 28 2.57 1.93 -9.48
C ASN A 28 2.43 2.97 -10.60
N THR A 29 1.33 3.73 -10.67
CA THR A 29 1.14 4.76 -11.71
C THR A 29 1.83 6.08 -11.37
N LEU A 30 1.70 6.54 -10.11
CA LEU A 30 2.20 7.86 -9.67
C LEU A 30 3.60 7.78 -9.06
N GLY A 31 3.95 6.62 -8.49
CA GLY A 31 5.13 6.42 -7.66
C GLY A 31 6.14 5.45 -8.24
N SER A 32 6.02 5.04 -9.52
CA SER A 32 6.84 3.98 -10.11
C SER A 32 8.34 4.19 -9.97
N ASP A 33 8.84 5.42 -9.97
CA ASP A 33 10.27 5.71 -9.78
C ASP A 33 10.77 5.40 -8.36
N TRP A 34 9.85 5.31 -7.40
CA TRP A 34 10.13 5.29 -5.97
C TRP A 34 9.68 4.00 -5.29
N MET A 35 8.57 3.43 -5.74
CA MET A 35 7.92 2.27 -5.14
C MET A 35 7.43 1.30 -6.20
N GLU A 36 7.32 0.04 -5.78
CA GLU A 36 6.62 -1.01 -6.48
C GLU A 36 5.58 -1.57 -5.50
N ALA A 37 4.34 -1.71 -5.94
CA ALA A 37 3.23 -2.11 -5.08
C ALA A 37 2.50 -3.35 -5.58
N ARG A 38 2.04 -4.18 -4.64
CA ARG A 38 1.17 -5.33 -4.88
C ARG A 38 -0.06 -5.23 -3.99
N ALA A 39 -1.19 -5.70 -4.49
CA ALA A 39 -2.40 -5.92 -3.70
C ALA A 39 -2.43 -7.37 -3.22
N ALA A 40 -2.90 -7.60 -2.01
CA ALA A 40 -3.14 -8.91 -1.45
C ALA A 40 -4.41 -8.93 -0.60
N VAL A 41 -5.03 -10.11 -0.49
CA VAL A 41 -6.29 -10.32 0.25
C VAL A 41 -6.23 -11.50 1.20
N LEU A 42 -7.22 -11.63 2.07
CA LEU A 42 -7.40 -12.85 2.87
C LEU A 42 -7.88 -14.04 2.02
N PRO A 43 -7.58 -15.28 2.46
CA PRO A 43 -8.17 -16.48 1.86
C PRO A 43 -9.70 -16.40 1.84
N GLY A 44 -10.31 -16.89 0.76
CA GLY A 44 -11.76 -16.94 0.61
C GLY A 44 -12.42 -15.68 0.05
N MET A 45 -11.64 -14.62 -0.23
CA MET A 45 -12.13 -13.47 -1.00
C MET A 45 -12.26 -13.82 -2.49
N ALA A 46 -13.38 -13.43 -3.11
CA ALA A 46 -13.59 -13.59 -4.54
C ALA A 46 -12.79 -12.56 -5.34
N GLY A 47 -12.25 -12.99 -6.50
CA GLY A 47 -11.56 -12.12 -7.45
C GLY A 47 -10.17 -12.61 -7.82
N GLU A 48 -9.44 -11.80 -8.59
CA GLU A 48 -8.11 -12.11 -9.12
C GLU A 48 -6.96 -11.64 -8.20
N VAL A 49 -7.27 -10.97 -7.09
CA VAL A 49 -6.24 -10.48 -6.18
C VAL A 49 -5.64 -11.66 -5.42
N PRO A 50 -4.30 -11.83 -5.43
CA PRO A 50 -3.67 -12.96 -4.77
C PRO A 50 -3.88 -12.91 -3.25
N VAL A 51 -3.95 -14.09 -2.65
CA VAL A 51 -3.94 -14.23 -1.18
C VAL A 51 -2.57 -13.81 -0.65
N LEU A 52 -2.54 -13.14 0.50
CA LEU A 52 -1.29 -12.80 1.17
C LEU A 52 -0.54 -14.07 1.58
N ASP A 53 0.69 -14.22 1.07
CA ASP A 53 1.55 -15.37 1.36
C ASP A 53 2.96 -14.94 1.82
N ASP A 54 3.76 -15.92 2.25
CA ASP A 54 5.12 -15.68 2.72
C ASP A 54 6.03 -15.12 1.62
N THR A 55 5.77 -15.46 0.36
CA THR A 55 6.52 -14.94 -0.79
C THR A 55 6.31 -13.43 -0.93
N ALA A 56 5.06 -12.96 -0.83
CA ALA A 56 4.74 -11.53 -0.85
C ALA A 56 5.34 -10.80 0.35
N LEU A 57 5.30 -11.40 1.55
CA LEU A 57 5.88 -10.83 2.77
C LEU A 57 7.42 -10.77 2.73
N ALA A 58 8.06 -11.78 2.16
CA ALA A 58 9.51 -11.81 1.97
C ALA A 58 9.97 -10.74 0.97
N TRP A 59 9.16 -10.49 -0.08
CA TRP A 59 9.42 -9.46 -1.07
C TRP A 59 9.23 -8.04 -0.51
N ALA A 60 8.22 -7.82 0.34
CA ALA A 60 7.82 -6.50 0.82
C ALA A 60 8.83 -5.88 1.81
N ASP A 61 9.06 -4.58 1.69
CA ASP A 61 9.71 -3.75 2.71
C ASP A 61 8.67 -3.10 3.65
N LEU A 62 7.43 -2.94 3.16
CA LEU A 62 6.30 -2.35 3.88
C LEU A 62 5.02 -3.14 3.62
N LEU A 63 4.36 -3.58 4.69
CA LEU A 63 2.99 -4.10 4.67
C LEU A 63 2.02 -2.99 5.11
N VAL A 64 0.99 -2.72 4.33
CA VAL A 64 -0.05 -1.74 4.65
C VAL A 64 -1.39 -2.44 4.76
N THR A 65 -1.93 -2.53 5.98
CA THR A 65 -3.29 -3.03 6.22
C THR A 65 -4.30 -1.90 6.02
N LEU A 66 -5.37 -2.17 5.28
CA LEU A 66 -6.31 -1.15 4.80
C LEU A 66 -7.71 -1.19 5.45
N ASP A 67 -7.96 -2.22 6.26
CA ASP A 67 -9.19 -2.38 7.03
C ASP A 67 -8.89 -3.09 8.35
N ALA A 68 -9.82 -3.01 9.30
CA ALA A 68 -9.66 -3.57 10.63
C ALA A 68 -9.50 -5.09 10.62
N ALA A 69 -10.17 -5.78 9.69
CA ALA A 69 -10.05 -7.23 9.54
C ALA A 69 -8.65 -7.65 9.06
N ALA A 70 -8.03 -6.88 8.17
CA ALA A 70 -6.67 -7.10 7.68
C ALA A 70 -5.65 -6.81 8.78
N LEU A 71 -5.91 -5.79 9.61
CA LEU A 71 -5.09 -5.51 10.78
C LEU A 71 -5.13 -6.66 11.79
N ALA A 72 -6.33 -7.20 12.06
CA ALA A 72 -6.52 -8.33 12.98
C ALA A 72 -5.89 -9.63 12.45
N ALA A 73 -5.99 -9.88 11.14
CA ALA A 73 -5.43 -11.05 10.48
C ALA A 73 -3.97 -10.86 10.02
N ARG A 74 -3.29 -9.79 10.46
CA ARG A 74 -1.93 -9.46 10.06
C ARG A 74 -0.97 -10.60 10.47
N PRO A 75 -0.16 -11.12 9.55
CA PRO A 75 0.83 -12.14 9.88
C PRO A 75 1.93 -11.57 10.80
N PRO A 76 2.67 -12.43 11.54
CA PRO A 76 3.86 -12.02 12.27
C PRO A 76 4.85 -11.28 11.36
N LEU A 77 5.34 -10.13 11.82
CA LEU A 77 6.24 -9.30 11.03
C LEU A 77 7.68 -9.79 11.20
N ARG A 78 8.32 -10.16 10.09
CA ARG A 78 9.75 -10.45 10.06
C ARG A 78 10.58 -9.20 10.34
N ALA A 79 11.82 -9.40 10.78
CA ALA A 79 12.78 -8.31 10.94
C ALA A 79 12.96 -7.54 9.61
N GLY A 80 12.92 -6.20 9.71
CA GLY A 80 13.06 -5.30 8.56
C GLY A 80 11.78 -5.06 7.74
N LEU A 81 10.69 -5.82 7.97
CA LEU A 81 9.39 -5.51 7.38
C LEU A 81 8.69 -4.44 8.22
N GLN A 82 8.47 -3.27 7.63
CA GLN A 82 7.66 -2.24 8.26
C GLN A 82 6.16 -2.55 8.11
N HIS A 83 5.36 -2.05 9.03
CA HIS A 83 3.90 -2.14 8.95
C HIS A 83 3.25 -0.79 9.18
N ARG A 84 2.20 -0.50 8.43
CA ARG A 84 1.34 0.67 8.62
C ARG A 84 -0.13 0.29 8.48
N TYR A 85 -0.99 1.02 9.17
CA TYR A 85 -2.44 0.86 9.12
C TYR A 85 -3.09 2.13 8.56
N TYR A 86 -3.80 1.99 7.44
CA TYR A 86 -4.51 3.08 6.75
C TYR A 86 -5.94 2.66 6.45
N PRO A 87 -6.87 2.82 7.42
CA PRO A 87 -8.25 2.36 7.24
C PRO A 87 -9.00 3.17 6.19
N PHE A 88 -9.75 2.45 5.35
CA PHE A 88 -10.64 3.00 4.34
C PHE A 88 -12.10 2.62 4.55
N GLU A 89 -12.43 2.08 5.72
CA GLU A 89 -13.79 1.75 6.14
C GLU A 89 -14.60 3.02 6.51
N PRO A 90 -15.95 2.98 6.38
CA PRO A 90 -16.74 1.88 5.82
C PRO A 90 -16.57 1.78 4.30
N ILE A 91 -16.69 0.56 3.77
CA ILE A 91 -16.75 0.34 2.32
C ILE A 91 -18.14 0.77 1.82
N PRO A 92 -18.23 1.65 0.80
CA PRO A 92 -19.51 2.09 0.26
C PRO A 92 -20.35 0.95 -0.31
N ASP A 93 -21.66 1.18 -0.36
CA ASP A 93 -22.57 0.31 -1.10
C ASP A 93 -22.19 0.30 -2.60
N VAL A 94 -22.32 -0.85 -3.27
CA VAL A 94 -21.96 -1.02 -4.69
C VAL A 94 -22.75 -0.07 -5.60
N ALA A 95 -23.96 0.32 -5.22
CA ALA A 95 -24.78 1.26 -5.98
C ALA A 95 -24.34 2.72 -5.81
N ASP A 96 -23.62 3.06 -4.73
CA ASP A 96 -23.25 4.45 -4.42
C ASP A 96 -21.96 4.89 -5.11
N LYS A 97 -22.11 5.23 -6.39
CA LYS A 97 -20.99 5.67 -7.24
C LYS A 97 -20.28 6.92 -6.73
N GLU A 98 -20.94 7.79 -5.98
CA GLU A 98 -20.33 9.02 -5.47
C GLU A 98 -19.41 8.69 -4.29
N ALA A 99 -19.91 7.92 -3.32
CA ALA A 99 -19.10 7.45 -2.22
C ALA A 99 -17.88 6.62 -2.68
N TRP A 100 -18.03 5.83 -3.75
CA TRP A 100 -16.89 5.13 -4.37
C TRP A 100 -15.84 6.08 -4.97
N ARG A 101 -16.25 7.20 -5.58
CA ARG A 101 -15.30 8.21 -6.08
C ARG A 101 -14.57 8.90 -4.94
N GLU A 102 -15.27 9.25 -3.87
CA GLU A 102 -14.67 9.85 -2.68
C GLU A 102 -13.65 8.90 -2.03
N LEU A 103 -14.00 7.62 -1.93
CA LEU A 103 -13.10 6.58 -1.43
C LEU A 103 -11.83 6.48 -2.30
N ALA A 104 -11.99 6.42 -3.62
CA ALA A 104 -10.86 6.37 -4.55
C ALA A 104 -9.95 7.60 -4.41
N ALA A 105 -10.53 8.80 -4.28
CA ALA A 105 -9.79 10.05 -4.07
C ALA A 105 -8.99 10.03 -2.75
N ARG A 106 -9.58 9.54 -1.66
CA ARG A 106 -8.90 9.38 -0.36
C ARG A 106 -7.73 8.39 -0.44
N ILE A 107 -7.90 7.29 -1.17
CA ILE A 107 -6.83 6.30 -1.39
C ILE A 107 -5.71 6.93 -2.21
N GLN A 108 -6.04 7.64 -3.29
CA GLN A 108 -5.06 8.35 -4.11
C GLN A 108 -4.26 9.37 -3.29
N GLN A 109 -4.93 10.23 -2.54
CA GLN A 109 -4.28 11.23 -1.67
C GLN A 109 -3.33 10.58 -0.65
N ARG A 110 -3.71 9.42 -0.09
CA ARG A 110 -2.84 8.67 0.83
C ARG A 110 -1.56 8.21 0.13
N VAL A 111 -1.69 7.64 -1.06
CA VAL A 111 -0.54 7.18 -1.86
C VAL A 111 0.36 8.34 -2.26
N GLU A 112 -0.22 9.47 -2.67
CA GLU A 112 0.51 10.70 -2.97
C GLU A 112 1.31 11.19 -1.75
N GLY A 113 0.70 11.14 -0.55
CA GLY A 113 1.40 11.44 0.70
C GLY A 113 2.59 10.52 0.97
N MET A 114 2.47 9.22 0.65
CA MET A 114 3.59 8.27 0.76
C MET A 114 4.72 8.63 -0.21
N ILE A 115 4.39 8.96 -1.46
CA ILE A 115 5.37 9.39 -2.48
C ILE A 115 6.06 10.70 -2.05
N GLY A 116 5.29 11.67 -1.57
CA GLY A 116 5.80 12.95 -1.06
C GLY A 116 6.80 12.75 0.08
N GLY A 117 6.49 11.87 1.03
CA GLY A 117 7.40 11.51 2.12
C GLY A 117 8.74 10.96 1.62
N MET A 118 8.74 10.07 0.62
CA MET A 118 9.98 9.53 0.05
C MET A 118 10.79 10.60 -0.69
N ARG A 119 10.13 11.50 -1.43
CA ARG A 119 10.78 12.62 -2.11
C ARG A 119 11.49 13.55 -1.11
N LEU A 120 10.87 13.82 0.03
CA LEU A 120 11.49 14.64 1.09
C LEU A 120 12.70 13.94 1.71
N LEU A 121 12.61 12.64 2.00
CA LEU A 121 13.72 11.86 2.53
C LEU A 121 14.92 11.82 1.57
N GLN A 122 14.67 11.74 0.27
CA GLN A 122 15.76 11.79 -0.72
C GLN A 122 16.46 13.14 -0.72
N LYS A 123 15.70 14.24 -0.70
CA LYS A 123 16.28 15.60 -0.63
C LYS A 123 17.16 15.78 0.61
N ALA A 124 16.72 15.28 1.76
CA ALA A 124 17.49 15.33 3.00
C ALA A 124 18.78 14.50 2.92
N ALA A 125 18.73 13.28 2.35
CA ALA A 125 19.91 12.45 2.17
C ALA A 125 20.96 13.13 1.27
N HIS A 126 20.55 13.71 0.13
CA HIS A 126 21.47 14.44 -0.75
C HIS A 126 22.05 15.71 -0.11
N ALA A 127 21.31 16.38 0.78
CA ALA A 127 21.83 17.54 1.52
C ALA A 127 22.87 17.14 2.58
N SER A 128 22.88 15.89 3.02
CA SER A 128 23.78 15.37 4.05
C SER A 128 25.11 14.87 3.48
N ASP A 129 25.12 14.38 2.23
CA ASP A 129 26.31 13.87 1.52
C ASP A 129 27.20 14.98 0.91
N GLY A 130 26.82 16.26 1.11
CA GLY A 130 27.51 17.44 0.57
C GLY A 130 28.33 18.25 1.58
N LEU A 131 28.56 17.72 2.79
CA LEU A 131 29.42 18.29 3.85
C LEU A 131 30.59 17.34 4.13
#